data_AF-A0A9Q9LZ31-F1
#
_entry.id   AF-A0A9Q9LZ31-F1
#
_cell.length_a   1.000
_cell.length_b   1.000
_cell.length_c   1.000
_cell.angle_alpha   90.00
_cell.angle_beta   90.00
_cell.angle_gamma   90.00
#
_symmetry.space_group_name_H-M   'P 1'
#
loop_
_entity.id
_entity.type
_entity.pdbx_description
1 polymer ?
#
loop_
_entity_poly.entity_id
_entity_poly.type
_entity_poly.pdbx_seq_one_letter_code
_entity_poly.pdbx_strand_id
1 'polypeptide(L)'
;MKTLYISSLESERFRPVRKVTVEDVTALNTAKPALIVQIEGKDGSTLDGVSGRYVLIDRHAGYRVDKIETFPHFVFVCALQSDFDPLDELDKDHLSIIAWGELYDTPATAKKWTGGEY
;
A
#
# COMPACT_ATOMS: atom_id res chain seq x y z
N MET A 1 7.40 -0.60 13.46
CA MET A 1 6.88 -1.06 12.15
C MET A 1 5.46 -1.54 12.33
N LYS A 2 4.53 -1.08 11.48
CA LYS A 2 3.09 -1.42 11.52
C LYS A 2 2.78 -2.35 10.36
N THR A 3 2.10 -3.46 10.60
CA THR A 3 1.60 -4.34 9.53
C THR A 3 0.16 -3.99 9.21
N LEU A 4 -0.12 -3.87 7.92
CA LEU A 4 -1.45 -3.73 7.34
C LEU A 4 -1.71 -4.91 6.40
N TYR A 5 -2.97 -5.09 6.06
CA TYR A 5 -3.43 -6.14 5.18
C TYR A 5 -4.08 -5.51 3.96
N ILE A 6 -3.82 -6.07 2.79
CA ILE A 6 -4.30 -5.51 1.53
C ILE A 6 -5.04 -6.56 0.72
N SER A 7 -6.15 -6.16 0.11
CA SER A 7 -6.91 -6.99 -0.83
C SER A 7 -7.31 -6.19 -2.06
N SER A 8 -8.04 -6.88 -2.95
CA SER A 8 -8.74 -6.25 -4.08
C SER A 8 -7.81 -5.46 -5.00
N LEU A 9 -6.56 -5.93 -5.10
CA LEU A 9 -5.59 -5.40 -6.05
C LEU A 9 -6.07 -5.78 -7.45
N GLU A 10 -6.66 -4.84 -8.21
CA GLU A 10 -7.03 -5.09 -9.61
C GLU A 10 -5.78 -5.14 -10.50
N SER A 11 -4.95 -6.13 -10.23
CA SER A 11 -3.75 -6.47 -10.96
C SER A 11 -3.51 -7.95 -10.73
N GLU A 12 -3.54 -8.75 -11.79
CA GLU A 12 -3.30 -10.19 -11.70
C GLU A 12 -1.94 -10.49 -11.04
N ARG A 13 -0.95 -9.66 -11.35
CA ARG A 13 0.40 -9.71 -10.75
C ARG A 13 0.35 -9.53 -9.23
N PHE A 14 -0.46 -8.61 -8.73
CA PHE A 14 -0.53 -8.31 -7.28
C PHE A 14 -1.62 -9.12 -6.55
N ARG A 15 -2.41 -9.94 -7.27
CA ARG A 15 -3.44 -10.80 -6.69
C ARG A 15 -3.00 -11.66 -5.48
N PRO A 16 -1.77 -12.20 -5.39
CA PRO A 16 -1.35 -13.02 -4.24
C PRO A 16 -0.87 -12.22 -3.03
N VAL A 17 -0.76 -10.89 -3.14
CA VAL A 17 -0.34 -10.03 -2.03
C VAL A 17 -1.39 -10.09 -0.92
N ARG A 18 -0.90 -10.16 0.32
CA ARG A 18 -1.77 -10.16 1.50
C ARG A 18 -1.26 -9.23 2.59
N LYS A 19 0.05 -9.03 2.70
CA LYS A 19 0.64 -8.27 3.80
C LYS A 19 1.41 -7.07 3.28
N VAL A 20 1.33 -6.01 4.08
CA VAL A 20 2.02 -4.75 3.85
C VAL A 20 2.70 -4.36 5.15
N THR A 21 4.01 -4.20 5.15
CA THR A 21 4.76 -3.73 6.32
C THR A 21 5.16 -2.29 6.10
N VAL A 22 4.67 -1.40 6.95
CA VAL A 22 5.01 0.03 6.92
C VAL A 22 6.41 0.21 7.47
N GLU A 23 7.30 0.66 6.58
CA GLU A 23 8.67 1.01 6.90
C GLU A 23 8.75 2.44 7.40
N ASP A 24 8.09 3.36 6.70
CA ASP A 24 8.14 4.80 7.00
C ASP A 24 6.87 5.53 6.54
N VAL A 25 6.68 6.75 7.06
CA VAL A 25 5.65 7.70 6.63
C VAL A 25 6.35 8.90 6.04
N THR A 26 6.08 9.19 4.77
CA THR A 26 6.59 10.38 4.09
C THR A 26 5.42 11.28 3.67
N ALA A 27 5.74 12.45 3.14
CA ALA A 27 4.77 13.36 2.53
C ALA A 27 5.13 13.56 1.05
N LEU A 28 4.09 13.56 0.21
CA LEU A 28 4.23 14.07 -1.15
C LEU A 28 4.44 15.59 -1.10
N ASN A 29 5.00 16.17 -2.17
CA ASN A 29 5.08 17.62 -2.38
C ASN A 29 3.72 18.34 -2.24
N THR A 30 2.59 17.62 -2.34
CA THR A 30 1.24 18.13 -2.07
C THR A 30 0.85 18.13 -0.59
N ALA A 31 1.80 17.91 0.33
CA ALA A 31 1.60 17.66 1.77
C ALA A 31 0.68 16.48 2.11
N LYS A 32 0.41 15.59 1.14
CA LYS A 32 -0.42 14.41 1.37
C LYS A 32 0.45 13.30 1.96
N PRO A 33 0.06 12.67 3.09
CA PRO A 33 0.83 11.57 3.65
C PRO A 33 0.86 10.39 2.69
N ALA A 34 1.99 9.69 2.69
CA ALA A 34 2.23 8.47 1.94
C ALA A 34 2.94 7.45 2.85
N LEU A 35 2.65 6.17 2.65
CA LEU A 35 3.36 5.10 3.34
C LEU A 35 4.39 4.50 2.42
N ILE A 36 5.63 4.42 2.90
CA ILE A 36 6.62 3.56 2.31
C ILE A 36 6.44 2.18 2.92
N VAL A 37 6.23 1.18 2.06
CA VAL A 37 5.86 -0.16 2.49
C VAL A 37 6.65 -1.24 1.78
N GLN A 38 6.88 -2.33 2.50
CA GLN A 38 7.27 -3.60 1.91
C GLN A 38 6.01 -4.44 1.65
N ILE A 39 5.87 -4.93 0.42
CA ILE A 39 4.74 -5.78 0.01
C ILE A 39 5.16 -7.25 0.01
N GLU A 40 4.31 -8.11 0.59
CA GLU A 40 4.54 -9.54 0.73
C GLU A 40 3.28 -10.36 0.43
N GLY A 41 3.51 -11.62 0.04
CA GLY A 41 2.45 -12.61 -0.13
C GLY A 41 1.84 -13.06 1.19
N LYS A 42 1.00 -14.09 1.10
CA LYS A 42 0.46 -14.74 2.29
C LYS A 42 1.61 -15.24 3.17
N ASP A 43 1.48 -15.05 4.49
CA ASP A 43 2.43 -15.51 5.48
C ASP A 43 3.87 -14.95 5.34
N GLY A 44 4.05 -13.82 4.64
CA GLY A 44 5.37 -13.21 4.44
C GLY A 44 6.17 -13.86 3.31
N SER A 45 5.53 -14.66 2.46
CA SER A 45 6.18 -15.25 1.30
C SER A 45 6.61 -14.17 0.31
N THR A 46 7.83 -14.34 -0.21
CA THR A 46 8.32 -13.56 -1.34
C THR A 46 7.53 -13.92 -2.59
N LEU A 47 7.07 -12.90 -3.31
CA LEU A 47 6.38 -13.03 -4.58
C LEU A 47 7.31 -12.53 -5.69
N ASP A 48 7.69 -13.40 -6.61
CA ASP A 48 8.62 -13.06 -7.68
C ASP A 48 8.11 -11.88 -8.52
N GLY A 49 8.96 -10.87 -8.66
CA GLY A 49 8.62 -9.63 -9.35
C GLY A 49 7.52 -8.82 -8.66
N VAL A 50 7.15 -9.09 -7.42
CA VAL A 50 6.11 -8.32 -6.70
C VAL A 50 6.59 -7.91 -5.33
N SER A 51 7.28 -8.76 -4.60
CA SER A 51 7.86 -8.38 -3.31
C SER A 51 8.93 -7.32 -3.50
N GLY A 52 8.82 -6.26 -2.72
CA GLY A 52 9.65 -5.08 -2.83
C GLY A 52 9.04 -3.88 -2.13
N ARG A 53 9.72 -2.75 -2.28
CA ARG A 53 9.37 -1.47 -1.69
C ARG A 53 8.42 -0.71 -2.61
N TYR A 54 7.31 -0.24 -2.05
CA TYR A 54 6.27 0.52 -2.75
C TYR A 54 5.83 1.71 -1.93
N VAL A 55 5.09 2.60 -2.58
CA VAL A 55 4.45 3.73 -1.92
C VAL A 55 2.93 3.56 -1.97
N LEU A 56 2.27 3.67 -0.82
CA LEU A 56 0.82 3.73 -0.72
C LEU A 56 0.36 5.15 -0.48
N ILE A 57 -0.64 5.58 -1.24
CA ILE A 57 -1.26 6.90 -1.13
C ILE A 57 -2.78 6.73 -1.10
N ASP A 58 -3.49 7.56 -0.35
CA ASP A 58 -4.96 7.50 -0.37
C ASP A 58 -5.50 7.74 -1.76
N ARG A 59 -6.51 6.95 -2.13
CA ARG A 59 -7.25 7.18 -3.37
C ARG A 59 -8.17 8.40 -3.28
N HIS A 60 -8.73 8.66 -2.11
CA HIS A 60 -9.70 9.74 -1.91
C HIS A 60 -9.04 11.03 -1.40
N ALA A 61 -9.62 12.17 -1.76
CA ALA A 61 -9.19 13.47 -1.26
C ALA A 61 -9.65 13.66 0.20
N GLY A 62 -8.79 14.24 1.05
CA GLY A 62 -9.07 14.47 2.46
C GLY A 62 -8.84 13.26 3.39
N TYR A 63 -8.61 12.08 2.82
CA TYR A 63 -8.24 10.88 3.58
C TYR A 63 -6.73 10.84 3.83
N ARG A 64 -6.35 10.08 4.87
CA ARG A 64 -4.98 9.95 5.37
C ARG A 64 -4.61 8.49 5.58
N VAL A 65 -3.65 8.01 4.80
CA VAL A 65 -3.19 6.62 4.80
C VAL A 65 -2.35 6.30 6.04
N ASP A 66 -1.75 7.32 6.67
CA ASP A 66 -1.05 7.22 7.96
C ASP A 66 -2.01 7.13 9.15
N LYS A 67 -3.28 7.51 8.97
CA LYS A 67 -4.33 7.50 10.00
C LYS A 67 -5.64 6.92 9.45
N ILE A 68 -5.65 5.60 9.25
CA ILE A 68 -6.83 4.88 8.75
C ILE A 68 -7.92 4.85 9.83
N GLU A 69 -9.06 5.50 9.56
CA GLU A 69 -10.21 5.60 10.49
C GLU A 69 -11.39 4.71 10.07
N THR A 70 -11.46 4.31 8.80
CA THR A 70 -12.60 3.56 8.23
C THR A 70 -12.11 2.49 7.27
N PHE A 71 -12.85 1.38 7.19
CA PHE A 71 -12.55 0.26 6.28
C PHE A 71 -13.73 0.00 5.34
N PRO A 72 -13.48 -0.46 4.09
CA PRO A 72 -12.16 -0.59 3.46
C PRO A 72 -11.50 0.77 3.21
N HIS A 73 -10.18 0.83 3.38
CA HIS A 73 -9.42 2.06 3.14
C HIS A 73 -8.74 2.00 1.78
N PHE A 74 -9.25 2.75 0.80
CA PHE A 74 -8.80 2.66 -0.58
C PHE A 74 -7.48 3.39 -0.84
N VAL A 75 -6.52 2.69 -1.45
CA VAL A 75 -5.19 3.22 -1.77
C VAL A 75 -4.79 2.97 -3.21
N PHE A 76 -3.91 3.82 -3.73
CA PHE A 76 -3.08 3.49 -4.89
C PHE A 76 -1.79 2.84 -4.42
N VAL A 77 -1.35 1.80 -5.14
CA VAL A 77 -0.02 1.19 -5.01
C VAL A 77 0.86 1.77 -6.10
N CYS A 78 1.94 2.43 -5.69
CA CYS A 78 2.85 3.10 -6.58
C CYS A 78 4.23 2.43 -6.57
N ALA A 79 4.78 2.17 -7.76
CA ALA A 79 6.20 1.86 -7.92
C ALA A 79 7.02 3.16 -7.93
N LEU A 80 8.22 3.10 -7.36
CA LEU A 80 9.23 4.14 -7.49
C LEU A 80 9.90 4.00 -8.87
N GLN A 81 9.94 5.09 -9.64
CA GLN A 81 10.53 5.08 -10.99
C GLN A 81 12.07 5.22 -10.99
N SER A 82 12.68 5.52 -9.84
CA SER A 82 14.12 5.68 -9.66
C SER A 82 14.57 5.21 -8.27
N ASP A 83 15.88 5.17 -8.05
CA ASP A 83 16.50 4.99 -6.73
C ASP A 83 16.17 6.22 -5.85
N PHE A 84 14.93 6.29 -5.37
CA PHE A 84 14.45 7.34 -4.48
C PHE A 84 15.10 7.17 -3.10
N ASP A 85 15.82 8.20 -2.68
CA ASP A 85 16.29 8.31 -1.30
C ASP A 85 15.13 8.79 -0.42
N PRO A 86 14.74 8.05 0.64
CA PRO A 86 13.69 8.46 1.58
C PRO A 86 13.96 9.79 2.29
N LEU A 87 15.16 10.38 2.16
CA LEU A 87 15.47 11.73 2.64
C LEU A 87 14.95 12.85 1.74
N ASP A 88 14.59 12.57 0.48
CA ASP A 88 14.07 13.55 -0.47
C ASP A 88 12.54 13.67 -0.42
N GLU A 89 11.99 14.84 -0.81
CA GLU A 89 10.55 14.99 -0.98
C GLU A 89 10.06 14.14 -2.17
N LEU A 90 9.02 13.33 -1.93
CA LEU A 90 8.48 12.44 -2.93
C LEU A 90 7.53 13.20 -3.88
N ASP A 91 8.01 13.52 -5.09
CA ASP A 91 7.17 14.05 -6.16
C ASP A 91 6.34 12.94 -6.85
N LYS A 92 5.18 13.31 -7.39
CA LYS A 92 4.35 12.45 -8.25
C LYS A 92 5.11 11.94 -9.48
N ASP A 93 6.08 12.70 -9.97
CA ASP A 93 6.86 12.33 -11.16
C ASP A 93 7.85 11.17 -10.84
N HIS A 94 8.11 10.91 -9.55
CA HIS A 94 8.87 9.72 -9.09
C HIS A 94 7.98 8.47 -8.94
N LEU A 95 6.66 8.60 -9.10
CA LEU A 95 5.69 7.55 -8.81
C LEU A 95 4.95 7.10 -10.06
N SER A 96 4.85 5.78 -10.24
CA SER A 96 3.90 5.19 -11.17
C SER A 96 2.83 4.45 -10.40
N ILE A 97 1.55 4.81 -10.56
CA ILE A 97 0.45 3.99 -10.06
C ILE A 97 0.43 2.70 -10.88
N ILE A 98 0.55 1.56 -10.21
CA ILE A 98 0.60 0.23 -10.83
C ILE A 98 -0.57 -0.67 -10.41
N ALA A 99 -1.23 -0.33 -9.31
CA ALA A 99 -2.44 -0.99 -8.83
C ALA A 99 -3.20 -0.06 -7.87
N TRP A 100 -4.40 -0.48 -7.50
CA TRP A 100 -5.20 0.09 -6.41
C TRP A 100 -5.70 -1.04 -5.53
N GLY A 101 -5.89 -0.80 -4.24
CA GLY A 101 -6.31 -1.84 -3.30
C GLY A 101 -7.03 -1.30 -2.08
N GLU A 102 -7.40 -2.21 -1.21
CA GLU A 102 -8.13 -1.94 0.03
C GLU A 102 -7.25 -2.33 1.21
N LEU A 103 -6.95 -1.38 2.10
CA LEU A 103 -6.18 -1.61 3.32
C LEU A 103 -7.08 -1.93 4.51
N TYR A 104 -6.55 -2.77 5.40
CA TYR A 104 -7.15 -3.19 6.65
C TYR A 104 -6.12 -3.27 7.78
N ASP A 105 -6.58 -3.09 9.02
CA ASP A 105 -5.76 -3.22 10.23
C ASP A 105 -5.49 -4.69 10.62
N THR A 106 -6.41 -5.60 10.32
CA THR A 106 -6.32 -7.01 10.67
C THR A 106 -6.78 -7.94 9.54
N PRO A 107 -6.33 -9.21 9.52
CA PRO A 107 -6.84 -10.21 8.59
C PRO A 107 -8.34 -10.46 8.75
N ALA A 108 -8.84 -10.33 9.99
CA ALA A 108 -10.26 -10.53 10.29
C ALA A 108 -11.12 -9.41 9.68
N THR A 109 -10.66 -8.16 9.75
CA THR A 109 -11.28 -7.02 9.07
C THR A 109 -11.26 -7.24 7.56
N ALA A 110 -10.12 -7.62 6.99
CA ALA A 110 -10.02 -7.93 5.56
C ALA A 110 -11.01 -9.01 5.14
N LYS A 111 -11.01 -10.16 5.83
CA LYS A 111 -11.92 -11.28 5.57
C LYS A 111 -13.40 -10.90 5.66
N LYS A 112 -13.76 -10.03 6.61
CA LYS A 112 -15.13 -9.53 6.77
C LYS A 112 -15.58 -8.73 5.53
N TRP A 113 -14.71 -7.87 5.01
CA TRP A 113 -15.03 -6.98 3.90
C TRP A 113 -14.90 -7.65 2.52
N THR A 114 -14.03 -8.65 2.37
CA THR A 114 -13.83 -9.39 1.11
C THR A 114 -14.76 -10.60 0.96
N GLY A 115 -15.74 -10.79 1.85
CA GLY A 115 -16.65 -11.94 1.78
C GLY A 115 -15.97 -13.30 1.99
N GLY A 116 -14.80 -13.33 2.64
CA GLY A 116 -14.06 -14.56 2.91
C GLY A 116 -12.92 -14.86 1.92
N GLU A 117 -12.76 -14.07 0.85
CA GLU A 117 -11.76 -14.30 -0.21
C GLU A 117 -10.33 -13.86 0.14
N TYR A 118 -10.10 -13.54 1.41
CA TYR A 118 -8.82 -13.09 1.96
C TYR A 118 -7.90 -14.24 2.41
#